data_AF-A0A645HT89-F1
#
_entry.id   AF-A0A645HT89-F1
#
_cell.length_a   1.000
_cell.length_b   1.000
_cell.length_c   1.000
_cell.angle_alpha   90.00
_cell.angle_beta   90.00
_cell.angle_gamma   90.00
#
_symmetry.space_group_name_H-M   'P 1'
#
loop_
_entity.id
_entity.type
_entity.pdbx_description
1 polymer ?
#
loop_
_entity_poly.entity_id
_entity_poly.type
_entity_poly.pdbx_seq_one_letter_code
_entity_poly.pdbx_strand_id
1 'polypeptide(L)'
;MVEPLLALNHQGKTIFRMSVNPQEIIQRIELGTSSLESRIKAVNSMCDAGYPVGLLIAPVIFIPDWKQYYSDLIDQLSDQLNQKVKKTAFLEIIFMTYSFVQNAINTEAFPGAIALYDKSLMTGRGRGKYCYRDSLRAEGENFLREQLNKKLPEMKILYVV
;
A
#
# COMPACT_ATOMS: atom_id res chain seq x y z
N MET A 1 16.74 -8.76 -0.96
CA MET A 1 16.00 -9.98 -0.60
C MET A 1 16.07 -10.17 0.92
N VAL A 2 15.16 -10.95 1.54
CA VAL A 2 14.96 -10.97 3.01
C VAL A 2 15.64 -12.14 3.73
N GLU A 3 16.36 -13.00 3.01
CA GLU A 3 16.92 -14.27 3.51
C GLU A 3 17.76 -14.13 4.78
N PRO A 4 18.64 -13.11 4.93
CA PRO A 4 19.44 -12.96 6.13
C PRO A 4 18.60 -12.75 7.40
N LEU A 5 17.32 -12.35 7.27
CA LEU A 5 16.42 -12.12 8.39
C LEU A 5 15.67 -13.37 8.83
N LEU A 6 15.51 -14.37 7.94
CA LEU A 6 14.61 -15.50 8.17
C LEU A 6 15.01 -16.38 9.37
N ALA A 7 16.31 -16.46 9.67
CA ALA A 7 16.85 -17.31 10.74
C ALA A 7 17.05 -16.57 12.07
N LEU A 8 16.72 -15.28 12.16
CA LEU A 8 16.95 -14.50 13.38
C LEU A 8 15.96 -14.91 14.49
N ASN A 9 16.44 -14.94 15.74
CA ASN A 9 15.59 -15.25 16.89
C ASN A 9 14.73 -14.04 17.29
N HIS A 10 13.58 -13.88 16.62
CA HIS A 10 12.66 -12.76 16.83
C HIS A 10 11.69 -12.95 18.00
N GLN A 11 11.57 -14.16 18.58
CA GLN A 11 10.67 -14.50 19.71
C GLN A 11 9.21 -14.06 19.52
N GLY A 12 8.74 -13.90 18.27
CA GLY A 12 7.42 -13.33 17.96
C GLY A 12 7.21 -11.86 18.32
N LYS A 13 8.26 -11.11 18.70
CA LYS A 13 8.19 -9.71 19.17
C LYS A 13 8.56 -8.68 18.11
N THR A 14 8.67 -9.10 16.85
CA THR A 14 8.97 -8.22 15.71
C THR A 14 7.94 -8.48 14.63
N ILE A 15 7.22 -7.43 14.23
CA ILE A 15 6.22 -7.52 13.16
C ILE A 15 6.89 -7.08 11.86
N PHE A 16 6.95 -7.98 10.87
CA PHE A 16 7.42 -7.64 9.54
C PHE A 16 6.28 -7.06 8.72
N ARG A 17 6.48 -5.87 8.17
CA ARG A 17 5.45 -5.17 7.42
C ARG A 17 5.94 -4.80 6.03
N MET A 18 5.06 -4.91 5.04
CA MET A 18 5.39 -4.63 3.64
C MET A 18 4.36 -3.70 3.03
N SER A 19 4.82 -2.57 2.48
CA SER A 19 3.97 -1.72 1.65
C SER A 19 3.69 -2.37 0.32
N VAL A 20 2.42 -2.42 -0.08
CA VAL A 20 1.95 -2.92 -1.37
C VAL A 20 1.13 -1.83 -2.05
N ASN A 21 1.26 -1.77 -3.36
CA ASN A 21 0.50 -0.88 -4.23
C ASN A 21 0.33 -1.56 -5.58
N PRO A 22 -0.62 -1.08 -6.42
CA PRO A 22 -0.72 -1.55 -7.79
C PRO A 22 0.62 -1.46 -8.52
N GLN A 23 0.89 -2.41 -9.41
CA GLN A 23 2.20 -2.51 -10.07
C GLN A 23 2.52 -1.28 -10.91
N GLU A 24 1.50 -0.62 -11.47
CA GLU A 24 1.60 0.64 -12.21
C GLU A 24 2.04 1.80 -11.32
N ILE A 25 1.53 1.88 -10.09
CA ILE A 25 1.95 2.88 -9.10
C ILE A 25 3.40 2.62 -8.69
N ILE A 26 3.76 1.35 -8.42
CA ILE A 26 5.14 1.00 -8.06
C ILE A 26 6.12 1.42 -9.16
N GLN A 27 5.82 1.12 -10.42
CA GLN A 27 6.70 1.45 -11.55
C GLN A 27 6.84 2.95 -11.81
N ARG A 28 5.77 3.73 -11.60
CA ARG A 28 5.76 5.15 -11.96
C ARG A 28 6.17 6.06 -10.82
N ILE A 29 5.98 5.63 -9.57
CA ILE A 29 6.07 6.49 -8.38
C ILE A 29 7.09 5.94 -7.37
N GLU A 30 7.16 4.62 -7.16
CA GLU A 30 8.06 4.00 -6.19
C GLU A 30 9.39 3.57 -6.85
N LEU A 31 10.05 4.53 -7.52
CA LEU A 31 11.25 4.29 -8.31
C LEU A 31 12.38 3.67 -7.47
N GLY A 32 13.06 2.66 -8.04
CA GLY A 32 14.17 1.97 -7.38
C GLY A 32 13.77 0.94 -6.32
N THR A 33 12.47 0.61 -6.20
CA THR A 33 11.97 -0.39 -5.25
C THR A 33 11.60 -1.71 -5.92
N SER A 34 11.43 -2.75 -5.10
CA SER A 34 11.02 -4.09 -5.57
C SER A 34 9.61 -4.10 -6.14
N SER A 35 9.36 -4.96 -7.13
CA SER A 35 8.03 -5.23 -7.70
C SER A 35 7.04 -5.79 -6.67
N LEU A 36 5.73 -5.71 -6.97
CA LEU A 36 4.68 -6.27 -6.12
C LEU A 36 4.90 -7.77 -5.87
N GLU A 37 5.23 -8.54 -6.91
CA GLU A 37 5.51 -9.97 -6.82
C GLU A 37 6.67 -10.26 -5.84
N SER A 38 7.75 -9.50 -5.91
CA SER A 38 8.90 -9.64 -4.99
C SER A 38 8.51 -9.36 -3.54
N ARG A 39 7.63 -8.38 -3.32
CA ARG A 39 7.11 -8.02 -2.00
C ARG A 39 6.21 -9.10 -1.43
N ILE A 40 5.32 -9.67 -2.24
CA ILE A 40 4.46 -10.81 -1.89
C ILE A 40 5.33 -12.02 -1.49
N LYS A 41 6.34 -12.35 -2.29
CA LYS A 41 7.28 -13.44 -2.00
C LYS A 41 7.97 -13.23 -0.65
N ALA A 42 8.44 -12.01 -0.39
CA ALA A 42 9.07 -11.68 0.88
C ALA A 42 8.13 -11.87 2.07
N VAL A 43 6.86 -11.42 1.96
CA VAL A 43 5.86 -11.57 3.03
C VAL A 43 5.56 -13.04 3.31
N ASN A 44 5.38 -13.85 2.26
CA ASN A 44 5.20 -15.29 2.41
C ASN A 44 6.40 -15.91 3.16
N SER A 45 7.64 -15.63 2.74
CA SER A 45 8.84 -16.17 3.40
C SER A 45 8.97 -15.74 4.86
N MET A 46 8.71 -14.46 5.17
CA MET A 46 8.77 -13.97 6.56
C MET A 46 7.69 -14.61 7.43
N CYS A 47 6.47 -14.76 6.91
CA CYS A 47 5.39 -15.43 7.63
C CYS A 47 5.71 -16.90 7.87
N ASP A 48 6.27 -17.60 6.88
CA ASP A 48 6.67 -19.00 6.99
C ASP A 48 7.77 -19.19 8.03
N ALA A 49 8.73 -18.25 8.12
CA ALA A 49 9.77 -18.21 9.15
C ALA A 49 9.23 -17.91 10.57
N GLY A 50 7.94 -17.59 10.72
CA GLY A 50 7.28 -17.42 12.02
C GLY A 50 7.13 -15.98 12.48
N TYR A 51 7.51 -15.00 11.66
CA TYR A 51 7.24 -13.59 11.96
C TYR A 51 5.73 -13.33 11.93
N PRO A 52 5.18 -12.56 12.89
CA PRO A 52 3.95 -11.81 12.66
C PRO A 52 4.15 -10.88 11.46
N VAL A 53 3.18 -10.87 10.54
CA VAL A 53 3.27 -10.06 9.32
C VAL A 53 2.07 -9.13 9.14
N GLY A 54 2.27 -8.04 8.41
CA GLY A 54 1.21 -7.14 7.97
C GLY A 54 1.49 -6.53 6.60
N LEU A 55 0.43 -6.14 5.90
CA LEU A 55 0.53 -5.40 4.64
C LEU A 55 -0.02 -4.00 4.80
N LEU A 56 0.60 -3.04 4.13
CA LEU A 56 0.13 -1.66 4.06
C LEU A 56 -0.24 -1.34 2.62
N ILE A 57 -1.50 -1.07 2.34
CA ILE A 57 -1.91 -0.44 1.08
C ILE A 57 -1.66 1.07 1.26
N ALA A 58 -0.43 1.49 0.96
CA ALA A 58 0.06 2.79 1.37
C ALA A 58 1.23 3.32 0.49
N PRO A 59 1.19 4.59 0.06
CA PRO A 59 0.00 5.46 0.10
C PRO A 59 -1.04 5.00 -0.95
N VAL A 60 -2.33 5.14 -0.66
CA VAL A 60 -3.38 5.01 -1.67
C VAL A 60 -3.33 6.25 -2.58
N ILE A 61 -3.09 6.04 -3.88
CA ILE A 61 -2.94 7.11 -4.87
C ILE A 61 -4.04 7.00 -5.93
N PHE A 62 -4.82 8.07 -6.11
CA PHE A 62 -5.84 8.15 -7.14
C PHE A 62 -5.25 8.70 -8.44
N ILE A 63 -4.88 7.78 -9.31
CA ILE A 63 -4.56 8.04 -10.72
C ILE A 63 -5.78 7.70 -11.60
N PRO A 64 -5.80 8.08 -12.89
CA PRO A 64 -6.82 7.56 -13.81
C PRO A 64 -6.92 6.03 -13.72
N ASP A 65 -8.13 5.51 -13.76
CA ASP A 65 -8.43 4.07 -13.65
C ASP A 65 -7.98 3.39 -12.35
N TRP A 66 -7.76 4.16 -11.26
CA TRP A 66 -7.31 3.61 -9.97
C TRP A 66 -8.13 2.42 -9.46
N LYS A 67 -9.46 2.40 -9.67
CA LYS A 67 -10.31 1.28 -9.24
C LYS A 67 -9.86 -0.04 -9.87
N GLN A 68 -9.54 -0.04 -11.16
CA GLN A 68 -9.07 -1.23 -11.85
C GLN A 68 -7.72 -1.67 -11.25
N TYR A 69 -6.78 -0.74 -11.13
CA TYR A 69 -5.45 -1.03 -10.57
C TYR A 69 -5.50 -1.59 -9.13
N TYR A 70 -6.37 -1.04 -8.28
CA TYR A 70 -6.56 -1.57 -6.93
C TYR A 70 -7.33 -2.89 -6.90
N SER A 71 -8.24 -3.15 -7.86
CA SER A 71 -8.84 -4.48 -8.03
C SER A 71 -7.77 -5.51 -8.40
N ASP A 72 -6.91 -5.19 -9.37
CA ASP A 72 -5.85 -6.07 -9.84
C ASP A 72 -4.82 -6.36 -8.75
N LEU A 73 -4.47 -5.33 -7.94
CA LEU A 73 -3.66 -5.52 -6.73
C LEU A 73 -4.29 -6.56 -5.80
N ILE A 74 -5.57 -6.39 -5.46
CA ILE A 74 -6.25 -7.25 -4.49
C ILE A 74 -6.41 -8.67 -5.03
N ASP A 75 -6.69 -8.82 -6.33
CA ASP A 75 -6.73 -10.12 -6.99
C ASP A 75 -5.35 -10.80 -6.95
N GLN A 76 -4.28 -10.08 -7.28
CA GLN A 76 -2.93 -10.63 -7.21
C GLN A 76 -2.52 -11.02 -5.77
N LEU A 77 -2.89 -10.23 -4.77
CA LEU A 77 -2.68 -10.57 -3.36
C LEU A 77 -3.48 -11.83 -2.98
N SER A 78 -4.74 -11.92 -3.42
CA SER A 78 -5.59 -13.09 -3.18
C SER A 78 -5.00 -14.34 -3.85
N ASP A 79 -4.41 -14.23 -5.02
CA ASP A 79 -3.87 -15.40 -5.73
C ASP A 79 -2.52 -15.86 -5.16
N GLN A 80 -1.65 -14.92 -4.78
CA GLN A 80 -0.24 -15.22 -4.51
C GLN A 80 0.13 -15.27 -3.02
N LEU A 81 -0.68 -14.68 -2.12
CA LEU A 81 -0.45 -14.83 -0.69
C LEU A 81 -0.76 -16.26 -0.24
N ASN A 82 0.13 -16.85 0.53
CA ASN A 82 -0.09 -18.18 1.06
C ASN A 82 -1.20 -18.18 2.13
N GLN A 83 -1.76 -19.35 2.44
CA GLN A 83 -2.88 -19.46 3.38
C GLN A 83 -2.52 -19.03 4.80
N LYS A 84 -1.25 -19.16 5.20
CA LYS A 84 -0.78 -18.73 6.52
C LYS A 84 -0.84 -17.21 6.65
N VAL A 85 -0.38 -16.48 5.62
CA VAL A 85 -0.46 -15.02 5.57
C VAL A 85 -1.92 -14.58 5.59
N LYS A 86 -2.78 -15.12 4.72
CA LYS A 86 -4.20 -14.74 4.65
C LYS A 86 -4.94 -14.87 5.99
N LYS A 87 -4.57 -15.86 6.80
CA LYS A 87 -5.21 -16.14 8.09
C LYS A 87 -4.66 -15.35 9.27
N THR A 88 -3.39 -14.93 9.20
CA THR A 88 -2.69 -14.38 10.38
C THR A 88 -2.26 -12.94 10.21
N ALA A 89 -2.13 -12.48 8.97
CA ALA A 89 -1.71 -11.13 8.66
C ALA A 89 -2.86 -10.13 8.78
N PHE A 90 -2.49 -8.89 9.00
CA PHE A 90 -3.42 -7.77 9.02
C PHE A 90 -3.14 -6.79 7.89
N LEU A 91 -4.13 -5.93 7.62
CA LEU A 91 -4.09 -4.88 6.62
C LEU A 91 -4.15 -3.50 7.28
N GLU A 92 -3.35 -2.58 6.78
CA GLU A 92 -3.42 -1.14 7.09
C GLU A 92 -3.64 -0.39 5.78
N ILE A 93 -4.56 0.58 5.76
CA ILE A 93 -4.82 1.40 4.55
C ILE A 93 -4.51 2.85 4.89
N ILE A 94 -3.66 3.49 4.09
CA ILE A 94 -3.21 4.86 4.35
C ILE A 94 -3.33 5.65 3.06
N PHE A 95 -4.23 6.63 3.03
CA PHE A 95 -4.39 7.53 1.89
C PHE A 95 -3.24 8.52 1.78
N MET A 96 -2.86 8.85 0.55
CA MET A 96 -1.78 9.79 0.30
C MET A 96 -2.02 11.13 1.00
N THR A 97 -0.97 11.61 1.67
CA THR A 97 -0.85 13.01 2.07
C THR A 97 0.40 13.59 1.45
N TYR A 98 0.34 14.84 1.06
CA TYR A 98 1.40 15.43 0.26
C TYR A 98 1.61 16.90 0.65
N SER A 99 2.85 17.32 0.90
CA SER A 99 3.12 18.71 1.29
C SER A 99 3.41 19.61 0.09
N PHE A 100 3.16 20.91 0.21
CA PHE A 100 3.55 21.87 -0.82
C PHE A 100 5.08 21.87 -1.06
N VAL A 101 5.87 21.58 -0.02
CA VAL A 101 7.34 21.45 -0.12
C VAL A 101 7.70 20.22 -0.96
N GLN A 102 7.08 19.06 -0.69
CA GLN A 102 7.29 17.85 -1.48
C GLN A 102 6.86 18.06 -2.93
N ASN A 103 5.75 18.77 -3.17
CA ASN A 103 5.31 19.11 -4.51
C ASN A 103 6.35 19.92 -5.28
N ALA A 104 6.92 20.96 -4.65
CA ALA A 104 7.97 21.76 -5.28
C ALA A 104 9.21 20.93 -5.61
N ILE A 105 9.72 20.18 -4.62
CA ILE A 105 10.92 19.34 -4.77
C ILE A 105 10.73 18.28 -5.85
N ASN A 106 9.62 17.53 -5.83
CA ASN A 106 9.42 16.45 -6.79
C ASN A 106 9.18 16.97 -8.21
N THR A 107 8.51 18.12 -8.36
CA THR A 107 8.31 18.74 -9.68
C THR A 107 9.64 19.15 -10.30
N GLU A 108 10.57 19.66 -9.50
CA GLU A 108 11.92 20.02 -9.93
C GLU A 108 12.80 18.79 -10.19
N ALA A 109 12.79 17.81 -9.28
CA ALA A 109 13.67 16.64 -9.34
C ALA A 109 13.26 15.60 -10.40
N PHE A 110 11.96 15.50 -10.71
CA PHE A 110 11.41 14.50 -11.63
C PHE A 110 10.56 15.15 -12.73
N PRO A 111 11.18 15.90 -13.65
CA PRO A 111 10.46 16.53 -14.75
C PRO A 111 9.80 15.46 -15.63
N GLY A 112 8.47 15.53 -15.79
CA GLY A 112 7.67 14.57 -16.55
C GLY A 112 7.13 13.38 -15.73
N ALA A 113 7.43 13.31 -14.44
CA ALA A 113 6.74 12.37 -13.55
C ALA A 113 5.25 12.74 -13.40
N ILE A 114 4.46 11.77 -12.96
CA ILE A 114 3.03 12.00 -12.71
C ILE A 114 2.85 13.03 -11.60
N ALA A 115 1.99 14.03 -11.85
CA ALA A 115 1.64 15.02 -10.84
C ALA A 115 0.82 14.33 -9.73
N LEU A 116 1.39 14.29 -8.53
CA LEU A 116 0.73 13.73 -7.34
C LEU A 116 -0.25 14.70 -6.70
N TYR A 117 -0.08 16.00 -6.93
CA TYR A 117 -0.98 17.03 -6.44
C TYR A 117 -2.00 17.41 -7.51
N ASP A 118 -3.28 17.26 -7.17
CA ASP A 118 -4.40 17.76 -7.98
C ASP A 118 -5.36 18.57 -7.10
N LYS A 119 -5.53 19.85 -7.42
CA LYS A 119 -6.39 20.78 -6.66
C LYS A 119 -7.89 20.44 -6.75
N SER A 120 -8.30 19.71 -7.79
CA SER A 120 -9.67 19.21 -7.94
C SER A 120 -9.94 18.05 -6.98
N LEU A 121 -8.97 17.15 -6.79
CA LEU A 121 -9.10 15.96 -5.95
C LEU A 121 -8.72 16.19 -4.49
N MET A 122 -7.83 17.16 -4.23
CA MET A 122 -7.22 17.37 -2.93
C MET A 122 -7.62 18.71 -2.29
N THR A 123 -7.58 18.73 -0.96
CA THR A 123 -7.83 19.91 -0.12
C THR A 123 -6.72 20.07 0.92
N GLY A 124 -6.63 21.26 1.51
CA GLY A 124 -5.64 21.57 2.54
C GLY A 124 -5.85 20.76 3.82
N ARG A 125 -4.74 20.31 4.39
CA ARG A 125 -4.59 19.66 5.70
C ARG A 125 -3.58 20.46 6.52
N GLY A 126 -3.73 20.47 7.84
CA GLY A 126 -2.85 21.20 8.74
C GLY A 126 -1.35 20.97 8.48
N ARG A 127 -0.52 21.98 8.81
CA ARG A 127 0.93 22.00 8.60
C ARG A 127 1.37 21.95 7.13
N GLY A 128 0.63 22.60 6.23
CA GLY A 128 1.06 22.75 4.84
C GLY A 128 0.97 21.47 4.01
N LYS A 129 0.02 20.59 4.37
CA LYS A 129 -0.21 19.32 3.67
C LYS A 129 -1.49 19.39 2.87
N TYR A 130 -1.62 18.47 1.94
CA TYR A 130 -2.83 18.17 1.19
C TYR A 130 -3.25 16.73 1.50
N CYS A 131 -4.56 16.50 1.50
CA CYS A 131 -5.17 15.17 1.49
C CYS A 131 -6.30 15.16 0.47
N TYR A 132 -6.81 13.99 0.11
CA TYR A 132 -8.00 13.92 -0.71
C TYR A 132 -9.19 14.58 -0.03
N ARG A 133 -10.10 15.12 -0.86
CA ARG A 133 -11.42 15.58 -0.40
C ARG A 133 -12.20 14.42 0.19
N ASP A 134 -13.03 14.71 1.19
CA ASP A 134 -13.72 13.69 1.98
C ASP A 134 -14.57 12.73 1.13
N SER A 135 -15.26 13.25 0.10
CA SER A 135 -16.06 12.42 -0.80
C SER A 135 -15.23 11.37 -1.54
N LEU A 136 -14.10 11.78 -2.11
CA LEU A 136 -13.20 10.90 -2.86
C LEU A 136 -12.46 9.93 -1.92
N ARG A 137 -12.05 10.38 -0.74
CA ARG A 137 -11.48 9.50 0.30
C ARG A 137 -12.48 8.42 0.70
N ALA A 138 -13.73 8.81 0.98
CA ALA A 138 -14.78 7.88 1.38
C ALA A 138 -15.11 6.88 0.27
N GLU A 139 -15.14 7.32 -0.99
CA GLU A 139 -15.30 6.43 -2.15
C GLU A 139 -14.19 5.39 -2.22
N GLY A 140 -12.92 5.81 -2.10
CA GLY A 140 -11.79 4.89 -2.07
C GLY A 140 -11.81 3.93 -0.89
N GLU A 141 -12.14 4.41 0.30
CA GLU A 141 -12.22 3.57 1.50
C GLU A 141 -13.31 2.50 1.34
N ASN A 142 -14.50 2.89 0.88
CA ASN A 142 -15.61 1.95 0.66
C ASN A 142 -15.24 0.91 -0.39
N PHE A 143 -14.66 1.34 -1.52
CA PHE A 143 -14.22 0.45 -2.58
C PHE A 143 -13.19 -0.57 -2.08
N LEU A 144 -12.12 -0.12 -1.41
CA LEU A 144 -11.07 -1.01 -0.91
C LEU A 144 -11.63 -2.00 0.12
N ARG A 145 -12.47 -1.54 1.05
CA ARG A 145 -13.11 -2.43 2.04
C ARG A 145 -13.97 -3.50 1.37
N GLU A 146 -14.76 -3.13 0.37
CA GLU A 146 -15.60 -4.09 -0.37
C GLU A 146 -14.76 -5.16 -1.08
N GLN A 147 -13.75 -4.73 -1.85
CA GLN A 147 -12.88 -5.66 -2.58
C GLN A 147 -12.10 -6.58 -1.64
N LEU A 148 -11.53 -6.03 -0.56
CA LEU A 148 -10.79 -6.80 0.45
C LEU A 148 -11.71 -7.81 1.17
N ASN A 149 -12.91 -7.41 1.56
CA ASN A 149 -13.86 -8.33 2.20
C ASN A 149 -14.27 -9.47 1.25
N LYS A 150 -14.36 -9.20 -0.06
CA LYS A 150 -14.71 -10.20 -1.05
C LYS A 150 -13.56 -11.19 -1.34
N LYS A 151 -12.32 -10.71 -1.41
CA LYS A 151 -11.16 -11.47 -1.92
C LYS A 151 -10.20 -11.95 -0.85
N LEU A 152 -10.17 -11.29 0.29
CA LEU A 152 -9.30 -11.57 1.44
C LEU A 152 -10.10 -11.51 2.76
N PRO A 153 -11.23 -12.25 2.89
CA PRO A 153 -12.16 -12.12 4.01
C PRO A 153 -11.56 -12.43 5.39
N GLU A 154 -10.48 -13.23 5.44
CA GLU A 154 -9.80 -13.61 6.68
C GLU A 154 -8.83 -12.53 7.18
N MET A 155 -8.42 -11.59 6.32
CA MET A 155 -7.45 -10.56 6.68
C MET A 155 -8.13 -9.36 7.34
N LYS A 156 -7.79 -9.09 8.60
CA LYS A 156 -8.36 -7.96 9.35
C LYS A 156 -7.75 -6.63 8.93
N ILE A 157 -8.60 -5.66 8.58
CA ILE A 157 -8.20 -4.25 8.46
C ILE A 157 -8.07 -3.65 9.86
N LEU A 158 -6.88 -3.22 10.27
CA LEU A 158 -6.65 -2.61 11.59
C LEU A 158 -7.13 -1.17 11.66
N TYR A 159 -6.79 -0.37 10.65
CA TYR A 159 -7.21 1.01 10.53
C TYR A 159 -7.14 1.50 9.09
N VAL A 160 -7.84 2.60 8.84
CA VAL A 160 -7.85 3.34 7.58
C VAL A 160 -7.70 4.82 7.90
N VAL A 161 -6.67 5.48 7.34
CA VAL A 161 -6.33 6.88 7.66
C VAL A 161 -6.04 7.72 6.42
#